data_AF-A0A9W6XSI9-F1
#
_entry.id   AF-A0A9W6XSI9-F1
#
_cell.length_a   1.000
_cell.length_b   1.000
_cell.length_c   1.000
_cell.angle_alpha   90.00
_cell.angle_beta   90.00
_cell.angle_gamma   90.00
#
_symmetry.space_group_name_H-M   'P 1'
#
loop_
_entity.id
_entity.type
_entity.pdbx_description
1 polymer ?
#
loop_
_entity_poly.entity_id
_entity_poly.type
_entity_poly.pdbx_seq_one_letter_code
_entity_poly.pdbx_strand_id
1 'polypeptide(L)'
;MQSYGADLWNVGSMTAAGVDLQNRTNNPLESYNRAFGDRFPVKHPSLLTFVETAKEETSRFVQLIDDVKQNRRDPPRHAQSVEPRVLNDFDQFE
;
A
#
# COMPACT_ATOMS: atom_id res chain seq x y z
N MET A 1 -28.32 17.23 5.49
CA MET A 1 -26.91 16.88 5.80
C MET A 1 -26.99 15.65 6.68
N GLN A 2 -26.70 14.46 6.15
CA GLN A 2 -26.73 13.23 6.95
C GLN A 2 -25.57 13.26 7.95
N SER A 3 -25.88 13.09 9.22
CA SER A 3 -24.91 13.00 10.31
C SER A 3 -24.61 11.52 10.53
N TYR A 4 -23.43 11.08 10.13
CA TYR A 4 -22.96 9.73 10.43
C TYR A 4 -22.50 9.68 11.89
N GLY A 5 -23.03 8.72 12.65
CA GLY A 5 -22.65 8.50 14.04
C GLY A 5 -21.18 8.05 14.15
N ALA A 6 -20.51 8.42 15.25
CA ALA A 6 -19.11 8.06 15.48
C ALA A 6 -18.88 6.54 15.62
N ASP A 7 -19.95 5.79 15.87
CA ASP A 7 -19.98 4.33 15.88
C ASP A 7 -19.65 3.72 14.51
N LEU A 8 -19.94 4.40 13.41
CA LEU A 8 -19.56 4.01 12.04
C LEU A 8 -18.05 4.15 11.76
N TRP A 9 -17.29 4.72 12.69
CA TRP A 9 -15.82 4.79 12.61
C TRP A 9 -15.15 4.03 13.75
N ASN A 10 -15.94 3.43 14.64
CA ASN A 10 -15.43 2.68 15.77
C ASN A 10 -15.07 1.25 15.33
N VAL A 11 -13.78 1.03 15.06
CA VAL A 11 -13.20 -0.27 14.71
C VAL A 11 -13.54 -1.35 15.75
N GLY A 12 -13.66 -0.99 17.03
CA GLY A 12 -14.05 -1.92 18.10
C GLY A 12 -15.49 -2.40 17.95
N SER A 13 -16.42 -1.49 17.62
CA SER A 13 -17.81 -1.84 17.33
C SER A 13 -17.94 -2.68 16.06
N MET A 14 -17.15 -2.39 15.02
CA MET A 14 -17.12 -3.16 13.77
C MET A 14 -16.59 -4.58 13.98
N THR A 15 -15.53 -4.73 14.78
CA THR A 15 -14.98 -6.04 15.13
C THR A 15 -16.00 -6.85 15.93
N ALA A 16 -16.69 -6.23 16.89
CA ALA A 16 -17.74 -6.90 17.68
C ALA A 16 -18.97 -7.29 16.85
N ALA A 17 -19.30 -6.51 15.82
CA ALA A 17 -20.37 -6.78 14.86
C ALA A 17 -20.00 -7.84 13.81
N GLY A 18 -18.78 -8.39 13.86
CA GLY A 18 -18.33 -9.41 12.91
C GLY A 18 -18.09 -8.89 11.50
N VAL A 19 -17.88 -7.58 11.35
CA VAL A 19 -17.50 -6.97 10.06
C VAL A 19 -16.10 -7.45 9.70
N ASP A 20 -15.96 -8.07 8.52
CA ASP A 20 -14.66 -8.49 7.99
C ASP A 20 -13.83 -7.26 7.59
N LEU A 21 -13.09 -6.73 8.56
CA LEU A 21 -12.17 -5.61 8.36
C LEU A 21 -10.93 -6.09 7.63
N GLN A 22 -11.01 -6.14 6.31
CA GLN A 22 -9.83 -6.37 5.47
C GLN A 22 -9.00 -5.09 5.40
N ASN A 23 -7.77 -5.14 5.91
CA ASN A 23 -6.81 -4.04 5.74
C ASN A 23 -6.43 -3.93 4.26
N ARG A 24 -7.21 -3.14 3.52
CA ARG A 24 -6.98 -2.83 2.10
C ARG A 24 -5.87 -1.80 1.89
N THR A 25 -5.25 -1.30 2.95
CA THR A 25 -4.18 -0.32 2.86
C THR A 25 -2.89 -1.02 2.47
N ASN A 26 -2.83 -1.51 1.23
CA ASN A 26 -1.57 -1.66 0.52
C ASN A 26 -1.03 -0.26 0.28
N ASN A 27 -0.46 0.37 1.32
CA ASN A 27 0.16 1.67 1.19
C ASN A 27 1.48 1.45 0.42
N PRO A 28 1.57 1.94 -0.83
CA PRO A 28 2.77 1.73 -1.64
C PRO A 28 4.00 2.36 -0.97
N LEU A 29 3.83 3.42 -0.17
CA LEU A 29 4.92 4.02 0.59
C LEU A 29 5.40 3.11 1.73
N GLU A 30 4.50 2.44 2.43
CA GLU A 30 4.88 1.51 3.49
C GLU A 30 5.56 0.26 2.92
N SER A 31 5.01 -0.29 1.83
CA SER A 31 5.62 -1.41 1.10
C SER A 31 7.03 -1.03 0.62
N TYR A 32 7.19 0.17 0.05
CA TYR A 32 8.48 0.70 -0.35
C TYR A 32 9.43 0.84 0.85
N ASN A 33 9.02 1.49 1.94
CA ASN A 33 9.86 1.69 3.12
C ASN A 33 10.32 0.37 3.73
N ARG A 34 9.46 -0.65 3.71
CA ARG A 34 9.80 -2.00 4.16
C ARG A 34 10.83 -2.66 3.25
N ALA A 35 10.59 -2.66 1.93
CA ALA A 35 11.51 -3.23 0.94
C ALA A 35 12.86 -2.49 0.85
N PHE A 36 12.87 -1.18 1.13
CA PHE A 36 14.10 -0.40 1.27
C PHE A 36 14.82 -0.74 2.58
N GLY A 37 14.07 -0.87 3.68
CA GLY A 37 14.57 -1.30 4.98
C GLY A 37 15.24 -2.67 4.96
N ASP A 38 14.68 -3.63 4.24
CA ASP A 38 15.20 -5.00 4.10
C ASP A 38 16.58 -5.08 3.40
N ARG A 39 17.05 -3.97 2.79
CA ARG A 39 18.39 -3.90 2.19
C ARG A 39 19.48 -3.68 3.21
N PHE A 40 19.14 -3.20 4.41
CA PHE A 40 20.11 -2.99 5.45
C PHE A 40 20.30 -4.26 6.27
N PRO A 41 21.54 -4.72 6.49
CA PRO A 41 21.81 -5.90 7.32
C PRO A 41 21.52 -5.66 8.81
N VAL A 42 21.38 -4.40 9.21
CA VAL A 42 21.11 -3.98 10.58
C VAL A 42 20.00 -2.93 10.61
N LYS A 43 19.21 -2.93 11.68
CA LYS A 43 18.08 -2.00 11.86
C LYS A 43 18.50 -0.53 11.85
N HIS A 44 19.73 -0.23 12.26
CA HIS A 44 20.28 1.11 12.36
C HIS A 44 21.63 1.17 11.63
N PRO A 45 21.63 1.35 10.30
CA PRO A 45 22.86 1.42 9.51
C PRO A 45 23.65 2.69 9.84
N SER A 46 24.95 2.68 9.53
CA SER A 46 25.75 3.91 9.57
C SER A 46 25.22 4.92 8.55
N LEU A 47 25.46 6.21 8.78
CA LEU A 47 25.06 7.25 7.82
C LEU A 47 25.65 7.02 6.43
N LEU A 48 26.91 6.55 6.37
CA LEU A 48 27.59 6.25 5.11
C LEU A 48 26.85 5.13 4.37
N THR A 49 26.60 3.99 5.03
CA THR A 49 25.89 2.85 4.47
C THR A 49 24.47 3.22 4.01
N PHE A 50 23.79 4.05 4.79
CA PHE A 50 22.47 4.57 4.42
C PHE A 50 22.52 5.39 3.13
N VAL A 51 23.46 6.33 3.02
CA VAL A 51 23.62 7.20 1.85
C VAL A 51 24.01 6.39 0.61
N GLU A 52 24.92 5.43 0.74
CA GLU A 52 25.31 4.54 -0.36
C GLU A 52 24.13 3.73 -0.89
N THR A 53 23.39 3.07 0.01
CA THR A 53 22.19 2.30 -0.35
C THR A 53 21.11 3.17 -1.01
N ALA A 54 20.92 4.40 -0.50
CA ALA A 54 19.95 5.34 -1.07
C ALA A 54 20.35 5.79 -2.49
N LYS A 55 21.65 6.00 -2.76
CA LYS A 55 22.15 6.33 -4.10
C LYS A 55 21.93 5.17 -5.08
N GLU A 56 22.22 3.95 -4.66
CA GLU A 56 21.97 2.75 -5.46
C GLU A 56 20.48 2.62 -5.79
N GLU A 57 19.61 2.79 -4.81
CA GLU A 57 18.16 2.71 -5.03
C GLU A 57 17.66 3.81 -5.97
N THR A 58 18.16 5.03 -5.81
CA THR A 58 17.84 6.14 -6.71
C THR A 58 18.26 5.81 -8.15
N SER A 59 19.47 5.27 -8.33
CA SER A 59 19.98 4.87 -9.65
C SER A 59 19.11 3.79 -10.29
N ARG A 60 18.67 2.81 -9.50
CA ARG A 60 17.74 1.76 -9.94
C ARG A 60 16.40 2.33 -10.41
N PHE A 61 15.83 3.30 -9.69
CA PHE A 61 14.59 3.94 -10.10
C PHE A 61 14.73 4.80 -11.35
N VAL A 62 15.84 5.52 -11.51
CA VAL A 62 16.12 6.29 -12.72
C VAL A 62 16.17 5.36 -13.94
N GLN A 63 16.91 4.26 -13.84
CA GLN A 63 16.97 3.24 -14.88
C GLN A 63 15.59 2.64 -15.17
N LEU A 64 14.85 2.30 -14.12
CA LEU A 64 13.49 1.78 -14.25
C LEU A 64 12.57 2.75 -15.03
N ILE A 65 12.59 4.03 -14.67
CA ILE A 65 11.77 5.04 -15.34
C ILE A 65 12.19 5.17 -16.81
N ASP A 66 13.48 5.15 -17.10
CA ASP A 66 13.99 5.18 -18.46
C ASP A 66 13.55 3.94 -19.26
N ASP A 67 13.66 2.74 -18.68
CA ASP A 67 13.22 1.49 -19.31
C ASP A 67 11.73 1.48 -19.61
N VAL A 68 10.90 2.02 -18.71
CA VAL A 68 9.46 2.18 -18.93
C VAL A 68 9.20 3.16 -20.09
N LYS A 69 9.89 4.31 -20.10
CA LYS A 69 9.77 5.31 -21.18
C LYS A 69 10.19 4.76 -22.54
N GLN A 70 11.20 3.92 -22.56
CA GLN A 70 11.76 3.30 -23.76
C GLN A 70 11.06 1.99 -24.13
N ASN A 71 9.97 1.64 -23.43
CA ASN A 71 9.18 0.43 -23.60
C ASN A 71 10.03 -0.87 -23.60
N ARG A 72 11.14 -0.86 -22.84
CA ARG A 72 12.06 -2.00 -22.67
C ARG A 72 11.59 -2.97 -21.59
N ARG A 73 10.55 -2.60 -20.83
CA ARG A 73 10.01 -3.41 -19.74
C ARG A 73 8.64 -3.96 -20.11
N ASP A 74 8.43 -5.24 -19.86
CA ASP A 74 7.11 -5.86 -19.94
C ASP A 74 6.22 -5.35 -18.78
N PRO A 75 4.92 -5.10 -19.01
CA PRO A 75 4.00 -4.68 -17.95
C PRO A 75 3.98 -5.70 -16.81
N PRO A 76 3.93 -5.27 -15.53
CA PRO A 76 3.72 -6.19 -14.45
C PRO A 76 2.41 -6.97 -14.65
N ARG A 77 2.41 -8.27 -14.35
CA ARG A 77 1.17 -9.05 -14.25
C ARG A 77 0.36 -8.55 -13.05
N HIS A 78 -0.56 -7.63 -13.30
CA HIS A 78 -1.52 -7.19 -12.30
C HIS A 78 -2.56 -8.31 -12.05
N ALA A 79 -3.01 -8.46 -10.80
CA ALA A 79 -4.18 -9.28 -10.50
C ALA A 79 -5.38 -8.74 -11.27
N GLN A 80 -6.33 -9.62 -11.64
CA GLN A 80 -7.53 -9.18 -12.33
C GLN A 80 -8.29 -8.16 -11.47
N SER A 81 -8.74 -7.08 -12.11
CA SER A 81 -9.63 -6.11 -11.49
C SER A 81 -10.90 -6.83 -11.02
N VAL A 82 -11.15 -6.81 -9.72
CA VAL A 82 -12.41 -7.32 -9.16
C VAL A 82 -13.36 -6.12 -9.06
N GLU A 83 -14.53 -6.22 -9.68
CA GLU A 83 -15.57 -5.24 -9.41
C GLU A 83 -16.00 -5.36 -7.94
N PRO A 84 -15.96 -4.26 -7.17
CA PRO A 84 -16.42 -4.30 -5.79
C PRO A 84 -17.92 -4.59 -5.79
N ARG A 85 -18.32 -5.78 -5.32
CA ARG A 85 -19.71 -6.04 -4.95
C ARG A 85 -20.01 -5.27 -3.67
N VAL A 86 -20.70 -4.15 -3.82
CA VAL A 86 -21.46 -3.56 -2.72
C VAL A 86 -22.59 -4.55 -2.40
N LEU A 87 -22.64 -5.06 -1.18
CA LEU A 87 -23.76 -5.91 -0.75
C LEU A 87 -25.04 -5.05 -0.78
N ASN A 88 -26.11 -5.60 -1.33
CA ASN A 88 -27.41 -4.90 -1.44
C ASN A 88 -27.97 -4.44 -0.08
N ASP A 89 -27.46 -4.97 1.03
CA ASP A 89 -27.84 -4.59 2.39
C ASP A 89 -27.30 -3.21 2.80
N PHE A 90 -26.35 -2.64 2.06
CA PHE A 90 -25.88 -1.26 2.28
C PHE A 90 -26.91 -0.20 1.86
N ASP A 91 -27.91 -0.56 1.05
CA ASP A 91 -29.02 0.33 0.66
C ASP A 91 -30.19 0.29 1.66
N GLN A 92 -30.12 -0.53 2.73
CA GLN A 92 -31.23 -0.77 3.66
C GLN A 92 -31.11 -0.07 5.03
N PHE A 93 -30.22 0.90 5.18
CA PHE A 93 -30.17 1.71 6.40
C PHE A 93 -31.24 2.83 6.35
N GLU A 94 -32.46 2.51 6.81
CA GLU A 94 -33.46 3.51 7.27
C GLU A 94 -33.09 4.10 8.64
#